data_AF-A0AB36EBX6-F1
#
_entry.id   AF-A0AB36EBX6-F1
#
_cell.length_a   1.000
_cell.length_b   1.000
_cell.length_c   1.000
_cell.angle_alpha   90.00
_cell.angle_beta   90.00
_cell.angle_gamma   90.00
#
_symmetry.space_group_name_H-M   'P 1'
#
loop_
_entity.id
_entity.type
_entity.pdbx_description
1 polymer ?
#
loop_
_entity_poly.entity_id
_entity_poly.type
_entity_poly.pdbx_seq_one_letter_code
_entity_poly.pdbx_strand_id
1 'polypeptide(L)'
;MRDIDDLISGLIRAANDPARMAPEDHSGLLYQAILAITDLRRQAGIPPTGTSRDGIIQLRAVAGQQEDIDPSERAAAQLEAADMITTLRVVIKSGVSTRIFEHGAAD
;
A
#
# COMPACT_ATOMS: atom_id res chain seq x y z
N MET A 1 -9.83 10.73 7.67
CA MET A 1 -9.11 10.01 6.60
C MET A 1 -8.60 11.07 5.64
N ARG A 2 -7.32 11.05 5.26
CA ARG A 2 -6.82 11.93 4.19
C ARG A 2 -7.58 11.62 2.89
N ASP A 3 -7.81 12.60 2.02
CA ASP A 3 -8.35 12.32 0.69
C ASP A 3 -7.42 11.34 -0.05
N ILE A 4 -7.96 10.45 -0.87
CA ILE A 4 -7.17 9.44 -1.59
C ILE A 4 -6.16 10.10 -2.54
N ASP A 5 -6.52 11.20 -3.19
CA ASP A 5 -5.63 11.90 -4.13
C ASP A 5 -4.50 12.62 -3.37
N ASP A 6 -4.79 13.16 -2.18
CA ASP A 6 -3.80 13.72 -1.26
C ASP A 6 -2.87 12.65 -0.68
N LEU A 7 -3.37 11.44 -0.45
CA LEU A 7 -2.58 10.31 0.01
C LEU A 7 -1.59 9.85 -1.06
N ILE A 8 -2.06 9.67 -2.31
CA ILE A 8 -1.20 9.32 -3.46
C ILE A 8 -0.13 10.39 -3.66
N SER A 9 -0.53 11.66 -3.71
CA SER A 9 0.41 12.78 -3.91
C SER A 9 1.43 12.88 -2.77
N GLY A 10 1.00 12.62 -1.53
CA GLY A 10 1.88 12.55 -0.37
C GLY A 10 2.92 11.45 -0.48
N LEU A 11 2.51 10.24 -0.89
CA LEU A 11 3.39 9.08 -1.07
C LEU A 11 4.46 9.36 -2.14
N ILE A 12 4.05 9.86 -3.30
CA ILE A 12 4.96 10.19 -4.40
C ILE A 12 5.95 11.28 -3.98
N ARG A 13 5.48 12.32 -3.29
CA ARG A 13 6.36 13.39 -2.79
C ARG A 13 7.35 12.86 -1.76
N ALA A 14 6.90 12.04 -0.82
CA ALA A 14 7.77 11.49 0.22
C ALA A 14 8.84 10.55 -0.36
N ALA A 15 8.51 9.82 -1.44
CA ALA A 15 9.48 8.98 -2.13
C ALA A 15 10.53 9.79 -2.91
N ASN A 16 10.10 10.88 -3.56
CA ASN A 16 10.99 11.70 -4.39
C ASN A 16 11.88 12.65 -3.56
N ASP A 17 11.41 13.08 -2.40
CA ASP A 17 12.12 14.03 -1.53
C ASP A 17 11.99 13.61 -0.06
N PRO A 18 12.64 12.49 0.35
CA PRO A 18 12.46 11.92 1.68
C PRO A 18 13.02 12.81 2.79
N ALA A 19 13.96 13.70 2.49
CA ALA A 19 14.54 14.60 3.48
C ALA A 19 13.56 15.70 3.95
N ARG A 20 12.44 15.90 3.26
CA ARG A 20 11.42 16.91 3.60
C ARG A 20 10.39 16.46 4.63
N MET A 21 10.44 15.21 5.06
CA MET A 21 9.45 14.62 5.96
C MET A 21 10.18 13.90 7.10
N ALA A 22 9.65 14.00 8.33
CA ALA A 22 10.23 13.34 9.48
C ALA A 22 10.02 11.81 9.36
N PRO A 23 10.94 10.96 9.85
CA PRO A 23 10.83 9.50 9.72
C PRO A 23 9.50 8.93 10.25
N GLU A 24 8.94 9.51 11.32
CA GLU A 24 7.67 9.08 11.90
C GLU A 24 6.49 9.39 10.97
N ASP A 25 6.56 10.52 10.24
CA ASP A 25 5.57 10.91 9.25
C ASP A 25 5.59 9.96 8.04
N HIS A 26 6.76 9.44 7.65
CA HIS A 26 6.86 8.42 6.61
C HIS A 26 6.14 7.13 7.00
N SER A 27 6.38 6.64 8.21
CA SER A 27 5.71 5.45 8.74
C SER A 27 4.20 5.66 8.87
N GLY A 28 3.77 6.79 9.40
CA GLY A 28 2.36 7.16 9.49
C GLY A 28 1.67 7.20 8.12
N LEU A 29 2.36 7.75 7.11
CA LEU A 29 1.85 7.80 5.74
C LEU A 29 1.68 6.41 5.12
N LEU A 30 2.65 5.51 5.33
CA LEU A 30 2.55 4.11 4.89
C LEU A 30 1.41 3.37 5.59
N TYR A 31 1.21 3.57 6.90
CA TYR A 31 0.07 2.98 7.60
C TYR A 31 -1.27 3.46 7.04
N GLN A 32 -1.40 4.75 6.72
CA GLN A 32 -2.59 5.28 6.05
C GLN A 32 -2.80 4.64 4.67
N ALA A 33 -1.73 4.46 3.90
CA ALA A 33 -1.78 3.79 2.60
C ALA A 33 -2.22 2.33 2.73
N ILE A 34 -1.68 1.58 3.69
CA ILE A 34 -2.08 0.19 3.96
C ILE A 34 -3.58 0.10 4.26
N LEU A 35 -4.12 1.00 5.09
CA LEU A 35 -5.55 1.02 5.39
C LEU A 35 -6.40 1.30 4.14
N ALA A 36 -5.98 2.26 3.31
CA ALA A 36 -6.65 2.57 2.05
C ALA A 36 -6.61 1.39 1.07
N ILE A 37 -5.44 0.76 0.88
CA ILE A 37 -5.29 -0.43 0.02
C ILE A 37 -6.17 -1.57 0.53
N THR A 38 -6.20 -1.82 1.83
CA THR A 38 -7.02 -2.86 2.46
C THR A 38 -8.51 -2.66 2.13
N ASP A 39 -8.99 -1.41 2.21
CA ASP A 39 -10.37 -1.08 1.91
C ASP A 39 -10.69 -1.18 0.41
N LEU A 40 -9.82 -0.62 -0.44
CA LEU A 40 -9.95 -0.70 -1.89
C LEU A 40 -9.93 -2.15 -2.41
N ARG A 41 -9.13 -3.03 -1.80
CA ARG A 41 -9.15 -4.47 -2.11
C ARG A 41 -10.51 -5.08 -1.83
N ARG A 42 -11.10 -4.81 -0.65
CA ARG A 42 -12.45 -5.29 -0.32
C ARG A 42 -13.48 -4.81 -1.34
N GLN A 43 -13.42 -3.52 -1.71
CA GLN A 43 -14.31 -2.96 -2.73
C GLN A 43 -14.13 -3.63 -4.11
N ALA A 44 -12.90 -4.00 -4.46
CA ALA A 44 -12.59 -4.73 -5.71
C ALA A 44 -12.95 -6.23 -5.68
N GLY A 45 -13.38 -6.76 -4.53
CA GLY A 45 -13.62 -8.20 -4.31
C GLY A 45 -12.36 -9.02 -3.99
N ILE A 46 -11.23 -8.34 -3.78
CA ILE A 46 -9.94 -8.95 -3.44
C ILE A 46 -9.86 -9.12 -1.92
N PRO A 47 -9.36 -10.27 -1.40
CA PRO A 47 -9.12 -10.45 0.01
C PRO A 47 -8.26 -9.30 0.61
N PRO A 48 -8.57 -8.84 1.84
CA PRO A 48 -7.87 -7.71 2.45
C PRO A 48 -6.37 -7.98 2.64
N THR A 49 -6.01 -9.24 2.92
CA THR A 49 -4.66 -9.77 3.02
C THR A 49 -4.63 -11.16 2.39
N GLY A 50 -3.54 -11.51 1.71
CA GLY A 50 -3.32 -12.80 1.05
C GLY A 50 -2.28 -13.65 1.76
N THR A 51 -1.37 -14.24 0.97
CA THR A 51 -0.30 -15.12 1.45
C THR A 51 0.84 -14.34 2.13
N SER A 52 1.84 -15.04 2.66
CA SER A 52 3.06 -14.43 3.22
C SER A 52 3.85 -13.57 2.22
N ARG A 53 3.56 -13.68 0.91
CA ARG A 53 4.16 -12.87 -0.16
C ARG A 53 3.30 -11.67 -0.58
N ASP A 54 2.26 -11.34 0.18
CA ASP A 54 1.43 -10.17 -0.09
C ASP A 54 2.21 -8.87 0.13
N GLY A 55 2.19 -7.96 -0.84
CA GLY A 55 2.83 -6.65 -0.73
C GLY A 55 2.36 -5.83 0.47
N ILE A 56 1.14 -6.03 1.00
CA ILE A 56 0.72 -5.39 2.26
C ILE A 56 1.61 -5.80 3.44
N ILE A 57 2.12 -7.04 3.45
CA ILE A 57 3.02 -7.52 4.52
C ILE A 57 4.37 -6.80 4.41
N GLN A 58 4.89 -6.63 3.19
CA GLN A 58 6.13 -5.90 2.94
C GLN A 58 5.99 -4.43 3.34
N LEU A 59 4.89 -3.78 2.93
CA LEU A 59 4.60 -2.39 3.34
C LEU A 59 4.49 -2.24 4.86
N ARG A 60 3.92 -3.22 5.57
CA ARG A 60 3.85 -3.21 7.04
C ARG A 60 5.23 -3.36 7.69
N ALA A 61 6.11 -4.19 7.12
CA ALA A 61 7.47 -4.34 7.61
C ALA A 61 8.24 -3.02 7.52
N VAL A 62 8.15 -2.34 6.37
CA VAL A 62 8.77 -1.01 6.16
C VAL A 62 8.15 0.03 7.08
N ALA A 63 6.82 0.08 7.20
CA ALA A 63 6.14 1.04 8.07
C ALA A 63 6.52 0.88 9.56
N GLY A 64 6.81 -0.35 9.99
CA GLY A 64 7.24 -0.64 11.36
C GLY A 64 8.69 -0.25 11.68
N GLN A 65 9.51 0.11 10.69
CA GLN A 65 10.90 0.53 10.88
C GLN A 65 11.01 2.06 10.85
N GLN A 66 11.32 2.67 11.99
CA GLN A 66 11.40 4.13 12.11
C GLN A 66 12.79 4.69 11.78
N GLU A 67 13.88 4.07 12.25
CA GLU A 67 15.21 4.72 12.19
C GLU A 67 16.27 3.98 11.34
N ASP A 68 16.11 2.68 11.05
CA ASP A 68 17.19 1.83 10.48
C ASP A 68 16.95 1.32 9.04
N ILE A 69 15.94 1.83 8.34
CA ILE A 69 15.65 1.40 6.96
C ILE A 69 16.40 2.23 5.93
N ASP A 70 16.86 1.57 4.87
CA ASP A 70 17.47 2.24 3.72
C ASP A 70 16.48 3.26 3.12
N PRO A 71 16.88 4.53 2.91
CA PRO A 71 16.03 5.54 2.28
C PRO A 71 15.46 5.10 0.93
N SER A 72 16.20 4.30 0.15
CA SER A 72 15.73 3.76 -1.13
C SER A 72 14.65 2.70 -0.96
N GLU A 73 14.74 1.86 0.07
CA GLU A 73 13.71 0.87 0.41
C GLU A 73 12.42 1.57 0.87
N ARG A 74 12.57 2.61 1.70
CA ARG A 74 11.43 3.44 2.13
C ARG A 74 10.77 4.15 0.94
N ALA A 75 11.55 4.72 0.03
CA ALA A 75 11.02 5.36 -1.17
C ALA A 75 10.32 4.35 -2.09
N ALA A 76 10.89 3.16 -2.28
CA ALA A 76 10.27 2.09 -3.06
C ALA A 76 8.91 1.67 -2.47
N ALA A 77 8.82 1.48 -1.16
CA ALA A 77 7.58 1.13 -0.48
C ALA A 77 6.50 2.22 -0.65
N GLN A 78 6.89 3.49 -0.63
CA GLN A 78 5.96 4.60 -0.85
C GLN A 78 5.43 4.65 -2.29
N LEU A 79 6.30 4.43 -3.28
CA LEU A 79 5.89 4.35 -4.69
C LEU A 79 5.01 3.12 -4.94
N GLU A 80 5.35 1.97 -4.38
CA GLU A 80 4.56 0.75 -4.48
C GLU A 80 3.16 0.95 -3.88
N ALA A 81 3.07 1.57 -2.70
CA ALA A 81 1.78 1.88 -2.10
C ALA A 81 0.94 2.83 -2.97
N ALA A 82 1.56 3.85 -3.57
CA ALA A 82 0.87 4.78 -4.48
C ALA A 82 0.37 4.07 -5.75
N ASP A 83 1.19 3.18 -6.32
CA ASP A 83 0.82 2.36 -7.47
C ASP A 83 -0.35 1.42 -7.14
N MET A 84 -0.30 0.69 -6.02
CA MET A 84 -1.37 -0.21 -5.60
C MET A 84 -2.71 0.52 -5.44
N ILE A 85 -2.71 1.69 -4.79
CA ILE A 85 -3.92 2.51 -4.64
C ILE A 85 -4.47 2.91 -6.01
N THR A 86 -3.59 3.38 -6.91
CA THR A 86 -3.98 3.83 -8.26
C THR A 86 -4.56 2.67 -9.08
N THR A 87 -3.88 1.52 -9.08
CA THR A 87 -4.31 0.31 -9.78
C THR A 87 -5.66 -0.18 -9.26
N LEU A 88 -5.85 -0.26 -7.94
CA LEU A 88 -7.14 -0.67 -7.36
C LEU A 88 -8.27 0.30 -7.72
N ARG A 89 -8.03 1.61 -7.76
CA ARG A 89 -9.03 2.58 -8.23
C ARG A 89 -9.41 2.35 -9.68
N VAL A 90 -8.46 2.01 -10.55
CA VAL A 90 -8.74 1.68 -11.95
C VAL A 90 -9.63 0.44 -12.04
N VAL A 91 -9.30 -0.62 -11.29
CA VAL A 91 -10.12 -1.84 -11.22
C VAL A 91 -11.55 -1.51 -10.79
N ILE A 92 -11.73 -0.81 -9.67
CA ILE A 92 -13.06 -0.43 -9.15
C ILE A 92 -13.84 0.40 -10.18
N LYS A 93 -13.20 1.43 -10.78
CA LYS A 93 -13.85 2.32 -11.75
C LYS A 93 -14.21 1.61 -13.06
N SER A 94 -13.45 0.59 -13.45
CA SER A 94 -13.73 -0.19 -14.65
C SER A 94 -14.97 -1.10 -14.52
N GLY A 95 -15.50 -1.27 -13.30
CA GLY A 95 -16.60 -2.21 -13.02
C GLY A 95 -16.16 -3.68 -13.02
N VAL A 96 -14.86 -3.96 -13.15
CA VAL A 96 -14.29 -5.31 -13.04
C VAL A 96 -14.21 -5.71 -11.57
N SER A 97 -14.73 -6.90 -11.24
CA SER A 97 -14.58 -7.52 -9.93
C SER A 97 -13.71 -8.75 -10.04
N THR A 98 -12.69 -8.84 -9.19
CA THR A 98 -11.78 -9.99 -9.12
C THR A 98 -12.19 -10.85 -7.93
N ARG A 99 -12.30 -12.17 -8.14
CA ARG A 99 -12.48 -13.14 -7.04
C ARG A 99 -11.28 -14.07 -7.00
N ILE A 100 -10.62 -14.12 -5.84
CA ILE A 100 -9.51 -15.03 -5.59
C ILE A 100 -10.04 -16.14 -4.69
N PHE A 101 -9.86 -17.39 -5.11
CA PHE A 101 -10.20 -18.59 -4.35
C PHE A 101 -8.91 -19.34 -4.03
N GLU A 102 -8.78 -19.85 -2.80
CA GLU A 102 -7.72 -20.81 -2.51
C GLU A 102 -8.04 -22.12 -3.23
N HIS A 103 -7.11 -22.59 -4.07
CA HIS A 103 -7.19 -23.93 -4.62
C HIS A 103 -6.76 -24.91 -3.52
N GLY A 104 -7.72 -25.61 -2.93
CA GLY A 104 -7.46 -26.60 -1.89
C GLY A 104 -6.48 -27.66 -2.37
N ALA A 105 -5.48 -27.94 -1.55
CA ALA A 105 -4.74 -29.18 -1.62
C ALA A 105 -5.77 -30.32 -1.52
N ALA A 106 -5.93 -31.09 -2.59
CA ALA A 106 -6.66 -32.34 -2.54
C ALA A 106 -5.88 -33.27 -1.60
N ASP A 107 -6.52 -33.67 -0.51
CA ASP A 107 -6.10 -34.79 0.34
C ASP A 107 -6.07 -36.10 -0.47
#